data_AF-A0A6I1NAJ2-F1
#
_entry.id   AF-A0A6I1NAJ2-F1
#
_cell.length_a   1.000
_cell.length_b   1.000
_cell.length_c   1.000
_cell.angle_alpha   90.00
_cell.angle_beta   90.00
_cell.angle_gamma   90.00
#
_symmetry.space_group_name_H-M   'P 1'
#
loop_
_entity.id
_entity.type
_entity.pdbx_description
1 polymer ?
#
loop_
_entity_poly.entity_id
_entity_poly.type
_entity_poly.pdbx_seq_one_letter_code
_entity_poly.pdbx_strand_id
1 'polypeptide(L)'
;MSYRLTSLFWLLLLSLTIGACSRAGLAYRNLDVIIPWTLGDYVDMNRGQKDWFRERLKEHLHWHCTTQLPDYLDWLERVQQMVETRQVTDANVQARTAEARQAIAQVTRTVTPSAVELLRGLSDQQVSEMSQAFAKDQREHRAEYVTPPVDEQIRDRAERMSKRLKGWLGPLSLSQQQRITTWSTSLGEQNRLWVANRMNWQMQLSEAVEQRQRADFPQRIEQLLQDQDSLWTTEYRQAHERAEQATRSLLVALMAESNADQRTRLLKKIDEMRQDFSQLKCLKTAQGG
;
A
#
# COMPACT_ATOMS: atom_id res chain seq x y z
N MET A 1 -25.43 4.42 42.86
CA MET A 1 -25.41 4.66 41.39
C MET A 1 -24.31 5.64 40.92
N SER A 2 -23.48 6.22 41.81
CA SER A 2 -22.44 7.20 41.42
C SER A 2 -21.12 6.58 40.89
N TYR A 3 -20.72 5.41 41.39
CA TYR A 3 -19.44 4.77 41.01
C TYR A 3 -19.38 4.17 39.59
N ARG A 4 -20.54 3.88 38.97
CA ARG A 4 -20.59 3.37 37.59
C ARG A 4 -20.42 4.50 36.56
N LEU A 5 -20.91 5.71 36.87
CA LEU A 5 -20.80 6.87 36.00
C LEU A 5 -19.39 7.47 36.00
N THR A 6 -18.68 7.44 37.13
CA THR A 6 -17.27 7.89 37.20
C THR A 6 -16.33 6.96 36.44
N SER A 7 -16.54 5.64 36.49
CA SER A 7 -15.72 4.68 35.74
C SER A 7 -15.94 4.78 34.22
N LEU A 8 -17.18 5.01 33.79
CA LEU A 8 -17.50 5.33 32.39
C LEU A 8 -16.89 6.65 31.93
N PHE A 9 -16.87 7.68 32.78
CA PHE A 9 -16.24 8.97 32.47
C PHE A 9 -14.72 8.84 32.29
N TRP A 10 -14.03 8.07 33.14
CA TRP A 10 -12.60 7.79 33.00
C TRP A 10 -12.28 6.93 31.78
N LEU A 11 -13.11 5.94 31.44
CA LEU A 11 -12.98 5.16 30.20
C LEU A 11 -13.22 6.02 28.95
N LEU A 12 -14.18 6.95 29.00
CA LEU A 12 -14.42 7.91 27.92
C LEU A 12 -13.23 8.87 27.77
N LEU A 13 -12.73 9.45 28.87
CA LEU A 13 -11.54 10.30 28.87
C LEU A 13 -10.30 9.55 28.34
N LEU A 14 -10.11 8.30 28.75
CA LEU A 14 -9.01 7.46 28.28
C LEU A 14 -9.14 7.16 26.77
N SER A 15 -10.37 6.89 26.28
CA SER A 15 -10.62 6.72 24.84
C SER A 15 -10.40 8.00 24.03
N LEU A 16 -10.66 9.18 24.62
CA LEU A 16 -10.35 10.49 24.03
C LEU A 16 -8.84 10.76 23.98
N THR A 17 -8.05 10.23 24.92
CA THR A 17 -6.57 10.31 24.86
C THR A 17 -5.92 9.33 23.88
N ILE A 18 -6.64 8.29 23.43
CA ILE A 18 -6.18 7.34 22.40
C ILE A 18 -6.41 7.91 20.97
N GLY A 19 -7.05 9.09 20.85
CA GLY A 19 -7.45 9.71 19.59
C GLY A 19 -6.34 10.32 18.71
N ALA A 20 -5.07 9.96 18.91
CA ALA A 20 -3.94 10.52 18.15
C ALA A 20 -3.25 9.53 17.20
N CYS A 21 -3.47 8.21 17.32
CA CYS A 21 -2.82 7.27 16.40
C CYS A 21 -3.58 7.23 15.06
N SER A 22 -2.98 7.70 13.98
CA SER A 22 -3.50 7.37 12.65
C SER A 22 -3.46 5.85 12.46
N ARG A 23 -4.33 5.37 11.56
CA ARG A 23 -4.34 3.97 11.13
C ARG A 23 -2.96 3.54 10.58
N ALA A 24 -2.19 4.47 10.03
CA ALA A 24 -0.86 4.20 9.49
C ALA A 24 0.16 3.94 10.61
N GLY A 25 0.20 4.78 11.65
CA GLY A 25 1.06 4.56 12.82
C GLY A 25 0.72 3.26 13.56
N LEU A 26 -0.57 2.94 13.70
CA LEU A 26 -1.02 1.69 14.30
C LEU A 26 -0.61 0.47 13.46
N ALA A 27 -0.83 0.50 12.14
CA ALA A 27 -0.44 -0.58 11.25
C ALA A 27 1.08 -0.81 11.31
N TYR A 28 1.88 0.26 11.26
CA TYR A 28 3.34 0.17 11.31
C TYR A 28 3.84 -0.55 12.57
N ARG A 29 3.27 -0.19 13.74
CA ARG A 29 3.64 -0.78 15.03
C ARG A 29 3.32 -2.27 15.16
N ASN A 30 2.51 -2.82 14.25
CA ASN A 30 2.06 -4.21 14.25
C ASN A 30 2.47 -4.95 12.97
N LEU A 31 3.43 -4.42 12.19
CA LEU A 31 3.89 -5.08 10.96
C LEU A 31 4.50 -6.46 11.24
N ASP A 32 5.09 -6.66 12.41
CA ASP A 32 5.60 -7.94 12.91
C ASP A 32 4.50 -9.00 13.10
N VAL A 33 3.23 -8.58 13.20
CA VAL A 33 2.06 -9.46 13.27
C VAL A 33 1.32 -9.53 11.94
N ILE A 34 1.11 -8.38 11.29
CA ILE A 34 0.34 -8.26 10.05
C ILE A 34 1.02 -9.01 8.91
N ILE A 35 2.35 -8.88 8.77
CA ILE A 35 3.08 -9.50 7.66
C ILE A 35 3.03 -11.03 7.75
N PRO A 36 3.40 -11.69 8.87
CA PRO A 36 3.28 -13.14 8.97
C PRO A 36 1.83 -13.64 8.83
N TRP A 37 0.86 -12.90 9.35
CA TRP A 37 -0.55 -13.26 9.22
C TRP A 37 -0.99 -13.27 7.75
N THR A 38 -0.66 -12.21 7.00
CA THR A 38 -0.98 -12.11 5.56
C THR A 38 -0.24 -13.16 4.74
N LEU A 39 1.02 -13.45 5.07
CA LEU A 39 1.79 -14.49 4.38
C LEU A 39 1.24 -15.90 4.66
N GLY A 40 0.66 -16.11 5.84
CA GLY A 40 0.01 -17.36 6.23
C GLY A 40 -1.20 -17.73 5.38
N ASP A 41 -1.82 -16.77 4.68
CA ASP A 41 -2.91 -17.05 3.72
C ASP A 41 -2.42 -17.81 2.48
N TYR A 42 -1.11 -17.82 2.23
CA TYR A 42 -0.49 -18.45 1.05
C TYR A 42 0.51 -19.56 1.39
N VAL A 43 1.22 -19.45 2.51
CA VAL A 43 2.26 -20.41 2.90
C VAL A 43 2.10 -20.80 4.36
N ASP A 44 1.72 -22.05 4.64
CA ASP A 44 1.76 -22.57 6.01
C ASP A 44 3.18 -22.94 6.41
N MET A 45 3.92 -21.95 6.91
CA MET A 45 5.28 -22.12 7.39
C MET A 45 5.34 -23.08 8.59
N ASN A 46 6.26 -24.04 8.58
CA ASN A 46 6.55 -24.87 9.74
C ASN A 46 7.23 -24.05 10.85
N ARG A 47 7.42 -24.65 12.04
CA ARG A 47 8.00 -23.95 13.20
C ARG A 47 9.37 -23.33 12.91
N GLY A 48 10.26 -24.07 12.24
CA GLY A 48 11.60 -23.58 11.91
C GLY A 48 11.55 -22.40 10.93
N GLN A 49 10.72 -22.47 9.89
CA GLN A 49 10.51 -21.37 8.95
C GLN A 49 9.89 -20.14 9.64
N LYS A 50 8.92 -20.33 10.54
CA LYS A 50 8.29 -19.23 11.32
C LYS A 50 9.30 -18.52 12.21
N ASP A 51 10.17 -19.27 12.90
CA ASP A 51 11.19 -18.69 13.78
C ASP A 51 12.27 -17.95 12.96
N TRP A 52 12.75 -18.54 11.86
CA TRP A 52 13.67 -17.87 10.92
C TRP A 52 13.05 -16.59 10.33
N PHE A 53 11.79 -16.65 9.88
CA PHE A 53 11.10 -15.52 9.26
C PHE A 53 10.91 -14.37 10.26
N ARG A 54 10.58 -14.69 11.52
CA ARG A 54 10.39 -13.67 12.56
C ARG A 54 11.67 -12.89 12.82
N GLU A 55 12.82 -13.55 12.93
CA GLU A 55 14.09 -12.84 13.16
C GLU A 55 14.48 -12.00 11.94
N ARG A 56 14.36 -12.55 10.73
CA ARG A 56 14.66 -11.80 9.50
C ARG A 56 13.70 -10.62 9.30
N LEU A 57 12.43 -10.76 9.66
CA LEU A 57 11.45 -9.67 9.61
C LEU A 57 11.81 -8.55 10.59
N LYS A 58 12.27 -8.87 11.81
CA LYS A 58 12.74 -7.85 12.76
C LYS A 58 13.90 -7.05 12.19
N GLU A 59 14.86 -7.72 11.54
CA GLU A 59 15.99 -7.05 10.87
C GLU A 59 15.51 -6.09 9.78
N HIS A 60 14.59 -6.55 8.90
CA HIS A 60 14.02 -5.73 7.84
C HIS A 60 13.22 -4.54 8.36
N LEU A 61 12.40 -4.75 9.40
CA LEU A 61 11.63 -3.66 10.03
C LEU A 61 12.53 -2.66 10.74
N HIS A 62 13.61 -3.12 11.36
CA HIS A 62 14.61 -2.24 11.96
C HIS A 62 15.29 -1.40 10.87
N TRP A 63 15.83 -2.03 9.82
CA TRP A 63 16.43 -1.34 8.67
C TRP A 63 15.46 -0.34 8.03
N HIS A 64 14.21 -0.73 7.80
CA HIS A 64 13.20 0.15 7.22
C HIS A 64 12.97 1.36 8.13
N CYS A 65 12.89 1.14 9.44
CA CYS A 65 12.69 2.23 10.40
C CYS A 65 13.87 3.19 10.48
N THR A 66 15.11 2.69 10.39
CA THR A 66 16.31 3.52 10.56
C THR A 66 16.81 4.17 9.27
N THR A 67 16.45 3.62 8.11
CA THR A 67 16.94 4.12 6.81
C THR A 67 15.84 4.68 5.92
N GLN A 68 14.67 4.04 5.84
CA GLN A 68 13.62 4.44 4.89
C GLN A 68 12.64 5.44 5.50
N LEU A 69 12.28 5.24 6.77
CA LEU A 69 11.32 6.11 7.44
C LEU A 69 11.77 7.59 7.53
N PRO A 70 13.06 7.93 7.77
CA PRO A 70 13.54 9.32 7.65
C PRO A 70 13.26 9.93 6.28
N ASP A 71 13.60 9.22 5.19
CA ASP A 71 13.36 9.69 3.83
C ASP A 71 11.87 9.90 3.56
N TYR A 72 11.01 9.07 4.17
CA TYR A 72 9.55 9.19 4.02
C TYR A 72 9.02 10.42 4.77
N LEU A 73 9.60 10.76 5.92
CA LEU A 73 9.28 11.99 6.64
C LEU A 73 9.67 13.24 5.82
N ASP A 74 10.84 13.21 5.19
CA ASP A 74 11.28 14.29 4.31
C ASP A 74 10.39 14.39 3.06
N TRP A 75 9.98 13.26 2.49
CA TRP A 75 9.02 13.23 1.39
C TRP A 75 7.67 13.83 1.79
N LEU A 76 7.15 13.48 2.97
CA LEU A 76 5.90 14.04 3.51
C LEU A 76 6.01 15.56 3.75
N GLU A 77 7.17 16.04 4.20
CA GLU A 77 7.42 17.48 4.33
C GLU A 77 7.38 18.18 2.97
N ARG A 78 8.01 17.62 1.94
CA ARG A 78 7.95 18.17 0.57
C ARG A 78 6.52 18.16 0.01
N VAL A 79 5.73 17.13 0.31
CA VAL A 79 4.30 17.09 -0.04
C VAL A 79 3.52 18.17 0.71
N GLN A 80 3.80 18.38 2.00
CA GLN A 80 3.18 19.44 2.79
C GLN A 80 3.49 20.83 2.21
N GLN A 81 4.77 21.13 1.96
CA GLN A 81 5.21 22.39 1.35
C GLN A 81 4.57 22.62 -0.02
N MET A 82 4.45 21.56 -0.84
CA MET A 82 3.77 21.62 -2.13
C MET A 82 2.30 22.05 -2.00
N VAL A 83 1.60 21.59 -0.95
CA VAL A 83 0.21 21.99 -0.66
C VAL A 83 0.15 23.43 -0.13
N GLU A 84 1.02 23.79 0.83
CA GLU A 84 1.08 25.13 1.45
C GLU A 84 1.34 26.24 0.43
N THR A 85 2.29 26.00 -0.47
CA THR A 85 2.70 26.95 -1.53
C THR A 85 1.81 26.91 -2.77
N ARG A 86 0.74 26.10 -2.76
CA ARG A 86 -0.19 25.90 -3.88
C ARG A 86 0.49 25.42 -5.17
N GLN A 87 1.51 24.58 -5.03
CA GLN A 87 2.31 24.03 -6.12
C GLN A 87 1.92 22.59 -6.47
N VAL A 88 0.66 22.20 -6.27
CA VAL A 88 0.15 20.88 -6.69
C VAL A 88 -0.08 20.89 -8.21
N THR A 89 1.01 20.89 -8.97
CA THR A 89 1.06 20.82 -10.44
C THR A 89 1.32 19.38 -10.88
N ASP A 90 1.02 19.03 -12.14
CA ASP A 90 1.29 17.67 -12.65
C ASP A 90 2.77 17.29 -12.52
N ALA A 91 3.68 18.21 -12.86
CA ALA A 91 5.13 18.00 -12.73
C ALA A 91 5.54 17.69 -11.29
N ASN A 92 5.03 18.43 -10.31
CA ASN A 92 5.37 18.19 -8.91
C ASN A 92 4.76 16.89 -8.38
N VAL A 93 3.51 16.59 -8.74
CA VAL A 93 2.87 15.31 -8.39
C VAL A 93 3.65 14.15 -9.01
N GLN A 94 4.04 14.24 -10.28
CA GLN A 94 4.85 13.23 -10.95
C GLN A 94 6.20 13.01 -10.26
N ALA A 95 6.87 14.09 -9.84
CA ALA A 95 8.12 13.98 -9.08
C ALA A 95 7.91 13.27 -7.74
N ARG A 96 6.86 13.61 -6.98
CA ARG A 96 6.53 12.91 -5.72
C ARG A 96 6.22 11.43 -5.95
N THR A 97 5.51 11.10 -7.02
CA THR A 97 5.20 9.71 -7.41
C THR A 97 6.47 8.93 -7.79
N ALA A 98 7.41 9.54 -8.51
CA ALA A 98 8.67 8.90 -8.88
C ALA A 98 9.53 8.56 -7.64
N GLU A 99 9.62 9.48 -6.68
CA GLU A 99 10.31 9.22 -5.40
C GLU A 99 9.65 8.07 -4.61
N ALA A 100 8.32 8.02 -4.56
CA ALA A 100 7.61 6.92 -3.91
C ALA A 100 7.89 5.56 -4.60
N ARG A 101 8.01 5.53 -5.94
CA ARG A 101 8.41 4.31 -6.67
C ARG A 101 9.84 3.88 -6.33
N GLN A 102 10.76 4.83 -6.20
CA GLN A 102 12.14 4.53 -5.81
C GLN A 102 12.23 3.97 -4.39
N ALA A 103 11.44 4.52 -3.45
CA ALA A 103 11.32 4.01 -2.10
C ALA A 103 10.81 2.56 -2.08
N ILE A 104 9.77 2.24 -2.86
CA ILE A 104 9.27 0.87 -3.00
C ILE A 104 10.35 -0.06 -3.58
N ALA A 105 11.06 0.39 -4.61
CA ALA A 105 12.14 -0.39 -5.23
C ALA A 105 13.29 -0.68 -4.25
N GLN A 106 13.58 0.24 -3.33
CA GLN A 106 14.59 0.01 -2.30
C GLN A 106 14.14 -1.05 -1.29
N VAL A 107 12.88 -1.02 -0.87
CA VAL A 107 12.32 -2.06 0.00
C VAL A 107 12.34 -3.42 -0.70
N THR A 108 11.90 -3.52 -1.95
CA THR A 108 11.90 -4.80 -2.68
C THR A 108 13.29 -5.37 -2.86
N ARG A 109 14.29 -4.53 -3.21
CA ARG A 109 15.71 -4.94 -3.24
C ARG A 109 16.19 -5.52 -1.91
N THR A 110 15.91 -4.83 -0.80
CA THR A 110 16.37 -5.27 0.53
C THR A 110 15.73 -6.58 0.97
N VAL A 111 14.44 -6.80 0.70
CA VAL A 111 13.73 -8.01 1.16
C VAL A 111 13.91 -9.22 0.22
N THR A 112 14.30 -9.00 -1.04
CA THR A 112 14.39 -10.07 -2.06
C THR A 112 15.28 -11.25 -1.63
N PRO A 113 16.50 -11.06 -1.08
CA PRO A 113 17.33 -12.19 -0.65
C PRO A 113 16.63 -13.09 0.38
N SER A 114 15.88 -12.50 1.31
CA SER A 114 15.07 -13.25 2.29
C SER A 114 13.88 -13.95 1.65
N ALA A 115 13.22 -13.32 0.66
CA ALA A 115 12.17 -13.99 -0.09
C ALA A 115 12.71 -15.22 -0.84
N VAL A 116 13.89 -15.11 -1.47
CA VAL A 116 14.57 -16.23 -2.14
C VAL A 116 14.88 -17.36 -1.15
N GLU A 117 15.45 -17.03 0.02
CA GLU A 117 15.79 -18.02 1.06
C GLU A 117 14.53 -18.77 1.55
N LEU A 118 13.47 -18.03 1.87
CA LEU A 118 12.20 -18.61 2.31
C LEU A 118 11.56 -19.50 1.24
N LEU A 119 11.42 -18.98 0.02
CA LEU A 119 10.74 -19.67 -1.08
C LEU A 119 11.51 -20.92 -1.51
N ARG A 120 12.86 -20.89 -1.48
CA ARG A 120 13.70 -22.08 -1.75
C ARG A 120 13.54 -23.16 -0.69
N GLY A 121 13.31 -22.76 0.56
CA GLY A 121 13.13 -23.65 1.70
C GLY A 121 11.74 -24.28 1.84
N LEU A 122 10.81 -24.01 0.91
CA LEU A 122 9.48 -24.62 0.93
C LEU A 122 9.54 -26.12 0.56
N SER A 123 8.71 -26.93 1.22
CA SER A 123 8.47 -28.32 0.83
C SER A 123 7.57 -28.39 -0.41
N ASP A 124 7.56 -29.52 -1.11
CA ASP A 124 6.69 -29.71 -2.29
C ASP A 124 5.20 -29.57 -1.93
N GLN A 125 4.81 -30.00 -0.73
CA GLN A 125 3.47 -29.79 -0.19
C GLN A 125 3.15 -28.29 -0.05
N GLN A 126 4.06 -27.50 0.55
CA GLN A 126 3.86 -26.06 0.72
C GLN A 126 3.79 -25.33 -0.63
N VAL A 127 4.56 -25.76 -1.63
CA VAL A 127 4.49 -25.21 -2.99
C VAL A 127 3.14 -25.49 -3.66
N SER A 128 2.61 -26.71 -3.49
CA SER A 128 1.27 -27.07 -3.98
C SER A 128 0.18 -26.25 -3.29
N GLU A 129 0.24 -26.12 -1.96
CA GLU A 129 -0.71 -25.33 -1.16
C GLU A 129 -0.68 -23.85 -1.56
N MET A 130 0.50 -23.26 -1.78
CA MET A 130 0.65 -21.89 -2.25
C MET A 130 -0.02 -21.68 -3.61
N SER A 131 0.18 -22.60 -4.56
CA SER A 131 -0.45 -22.51 -5.88
C SER A 131 -1.98 -22.66 -5.80
N GLN A 132 -2.50 -23.50 -4.89
CA GLN A 132 -3.94 -23.60 -4.62
C GLN A 132 -4.50 -22.32 -3.99
N ALA A 133 -3.76 -21.70 -3.07
CA ALA A 133 -4.12 -20.42 -2.46
C ALA A 133 -4.19 -19.31 -3.51
N PHE A 134 -3.21 -19.23 -4.42
CA PHE A 134 -3.28 -18.30 -5.56
C PHE A 134 -4.48 -18.60 -6.48
N ALA A 135 -4.74 -19.86 -6.81
CA ALA A 135 -5.89 -20.19 -7.65
C ALA A 135 -7.23 -19.77 -6.99
N LYS A 136 -7.33 -19.85 -5.65
CA LYS A 136 -8.48 -19.35 -4.90
C LYS A 136 -8.57 -17.83 -4.94
N ASP A 137 -7.49 -17.11 -4.62
CA ASP A 137 -7.39 -15.65 -4.68
C ASP A 137 -7.79 -15.09 -6.06
N GLN A 138 -7.34 -15.75 -7.13
CA GLN A 138 -7.70 -15.39 -8.50
C GLN A 138 -9.20 -15.48 -8.78
N ARG A 139 -9.87 -16.54 -8.27
CA ARG A 139 -11.33 -16.69 -8.43
C ARG A 139 -12.08 -15.63 -7.64
N GLU A 140 -11.65 -15.34 -6.42
CA GLU A 140 -12.25 -14.32 -5.56
C GLU A 140 -12.12 -12.92 -6.18
N HIS A 141 -10.92 -12.54 -6.61
CA HIS A 141 -10.70 -11.24 -7.28
C HIS A 141 -11.46 -11.11 -8.60
N ARG A 142 -11.59 -12.19 -9.39
CA ARG A 142 -12.41 -12.15 -10.61
C ARG A 142 -13.89 -11.98 -10.29
N ALA A 143 -14.39 -12.67 -9.27
CA ALA A 143 -15.77 -12.55 -8.81
C ALA A 143 -16.07 -11.12 -8.31
N GLU A 144 -15.16 -10.54 -7.53
CA GLU A 144 -15.35 -9.22 -6.93
C GLU A 144 -15.14 -8.06 -7.92
N TYR A 145 -14.11 -8.11 -8.77
CA TYR A 145 -13.67 -6.94 -9.53
C TYR A 145 -13.96 -6.99 -11.03
N VAL A 146 -14.19 -8.17 -11.60
CA VAL A 146 -14.35 -8.36 -13.07
C VAL A 146 -15.74 -8.82 -13.46
N THR A 147 -16.36 -9.67 -12.64
CA THR A 147 -17.69 -10.24 -12.90
C THR A 147 -18.82 -9.21 -12.87
N PRO A 148 -18.80 -8.18 -11.98
CA PRO A 148 -19.82 -7.13 -12.01
C PRO A 148 -19.82 -6.38 -13.35
N PRO A 149 -20.97 -5.89 -13.85
CA PRO A 149 -21.04 -5.07 -15.06
C PRO A 149 -20.09 -3.86 -15.00
N VAL A 150 -19.58 -3.44 -16.16
CA VAL A 150 -18.59 -2.34 -16.24
C VAL A 150 -19.09 -1.04 -15.60
N ASP A 151 -20.38 -0.71 -15.77
CA ASP A 151 -20.98 0.47 -15.15
C ASP A 151 -20.98 0.41 -13.61
N GLU A 152 -21.18 -0.78 -13.04
CA GLU A 152 -21.05 -1.02 -11.61
C GLU A 152 -19.58 -0.90 -11.15
N GLN A 153 -18.63 -1.47 -11.90
CA GLN A 153 -17.20 -1.31 -11.61
C GLN A 153 -16.78 0.17 -11.59
N ILE A 154 -17.28 0.97 -12.55
CA ILE A 154 -17.04 2.42 -12.64
C ILE A 154 -17.63 3.15 -11.43
N ARG A 155 -18.87 2.83 -11.05
CA ARG A 155 -19.53 3.44 -9.89
C ARG A 155 -18.76 3.13 -8.60
N ASP A 156 -18.41 1.86 -8.37
CA ASP A 156 -17.73 1.43 -7.15
C ASP A 156 -16.32 2.02 -7.06
N ARG A 157 -15.62 2.14 -8.19
CA ARG A 157 -14.32 2.82 -8.26
C ARG A 157 -14.44 4.31 -7.89
N ALA A 158 -15.47 4.99 -8.39
CA ALA A 158 -15.74 6.39 -8.03
C ALA A 158 -16.07 6.55 -6.54
N GLU A 159 -16.88 5.65 -5.97
CA GLU A 159 -17.22 5.66 -4.55
C GLU A 159 -15.99 5.44 -3.66
N ARG A 160 -15.15 4.45 -3.98
CA ARG A 160 -13.90 4.20 -3.24
C ARG A 160 -12.97 5.42 -3.26
N MET A 161 -12.82 6.07 -4.43
CA MET A 161 -12.01 7.28 -4.55
C MET A 161 -12.60 8.44 -3.76
N SER A 162 -13.92 8.66 -3.85
CA SER A 162 -14.63 9.69 -3.08
C SER A 162 -14.47 9.49 -1.56
N LYS A 163 -14.65 8.26 -1.07
CA LYS A 163 -14.45 7.91 0.34
C LYS A 163 -13.01 8.17 0.80
N ARG A 164 -12.02 7.80 -0.01
CA ARG A 164 -10.60 8.06 0.27
C ARG A 164 -10.35 9.57 0.34
N LEU A 165 -10.74 10.34 -0.67
CA LEU A 165 -10.53 11.79 -0.71
C LEU A 165 -11.26 12.51 0.43
N LYS A 166 -12.47 12.07 0.80
CA LYS A 166 -13.21 12.63 1.94
C LYS A 166 -12.48 12.46 3.27
N GLY A 167 -11.72 11.37 3.44
CA GLY A 167 -10.87 11.15 4.61
C GLY A 167 -9.78 12.22 4.76
N TRP A 168 -9.22 12.68 3.63
CA TRP A 168 -8.11 13.62 3.56
C TRP A 168 -8.56 15.09 3.47
N LEU A 169 -9.45 15.41 2.52
CA LEU A 169 -9.91 16.76 2.23
C LEU A 169 -11.15 17.16 3.04
N GLY A 170 -11.94 16.19 3.50
CA GLY A 170 -13.27 16.45 4.06
C GLY A 170 -14.38 16.43 3.00
N PRO A 171 -15.56 17.05 3.27
CA PRO A 171 -16.66 17.05 2.32
C PRO A 171 -16.23 17.55 0.94
N LEU A 172 -16.64 16.83 -0.11
CA LEU A 172 -16.29 17.14 -1.50
C LEU A 172 -17.43 17.93 -2.16
N SER A 173 -17.11 18.98 -2.90
CA SER A 173 -18.09 19.75 -3.66
C SER A 173 -18.72 18.90 -4.78
N LEU A 174 -19.86 19.35 -5.33
CA LEU A 174 -20.50 18.68 -6.48
C LEU A 174 -19.55 18.61 -7.69
N SER A 175 -18.77 19.67 -7.94
CA SER A 175 -17.76 19.68 -9.00
C SER A 175 -16.67 18.63 -8.77
N GLN A 176 -16.15 18.54 -7.55
CA GLN A 176 -15.13 17.53 -7.19
C GLN A 176 -15.67 16.10 -7.34
N GLN A 177 -16.93 15.86 -6.95
CA GLN A 177 -17.59 14.56 -7.14
C GLN A 177 -17.76 14.22 -8.63
N GLN A 178 -18.18 15.18 -9.45
CA GLN A 178 -18.30 14.99 -10.89
C GLN A 178 -16.96 14.64 -11.53
N ARG A 179 -15.85 15.29 -11.12
CA ARG A 179 -14.51 14.96 -11.60
C ARG A 179 -14.08 13.54 -11.26
N ILE A 180 -14.44 13.06 -10.06
CA ILE A 180 -14.19 11.67 -9.66
C ILE A 180 -14.98 10.70 -10.54
N THR A 181 -16.24 11.00 -10.85
CA THR A 181 -17.05 10.20 -11.79
C THR A 181 -16.44 10.17 -13.19
N THR A 182 -16.03 11.32 -13.72
CA THR A 182 -15.36 11.42 -15.03
C THR A 182 -14.05 10.65 -15.04
N TRP A 183 -13.23 10.79 -14.00
CA TRP A 183 -11.99 10.01 -13.83
C TRP A 183 -12.30 8.50 -13.85
N SER A 184 -13.26 8.05 -13.05
CA SER A 184 -13.61 6.63 -12.98
C SER A 184 -14.08 6.07 -14.31
N THR A 185 -14.91 6.84 -15.02
CA THR A 185 -15.43 6.51 -16.36
C THR A 185 -14.30 6.40 -17.38
N SER A 186 -13.33 7.34 -17.35
CA SER A 186 -12.20 7.36 -18.28
C SER A 186 -11.30 6.12 -18.19
N LEU A 187 -11.35 5.40 -17.07
CA LEU A 187 -10.57 4.19 -16.83
C LEU A 187 -11.26 2.92 -17.36
N GLY A 188 -12.57 2.97 -17.65
CA GLY A 188 -13.33 1.87 -18.24
C GLY A 188 -13.09 0.52 -17.55
N GLU A 189 -12.81 -0.52 -18.35
CA GLU A 189 -12.57 -1.90 -17.92
C GLU A 189 -11.20 -2.15 -17.24
N GLN A 190 -10.58 -1.13 -16.63
CA GLN A 190 -9.26 -1.26 -15.99
C GLN A 190 -9.16 -2.47 -15.03
N ASN A 191 -10.24 -2.84 -14.33
CA ASN A 191 -10.21 -3.98 -13.40
C ASN A 191 -9.88 -5.30 -14.11
N ARG A 192 -10.40 -5.52 -15.34
CA ARG A 192 -10.07 -6.72 -16.13
C ARG A 192 -8.57 -6.82 -16.37
N LEU A 193 -7.96 -5.71 -16.77
CA LEU A 193 -6.52 -5.64 -17.06
C LEU A 193 -5.67 -5.80 -15.80
N TRP A 194 -6.08 -5.17 -14.70
CA TRP A 194 -5.40 -5.29 -13.41
C TRP A 194 -5.46 -6.73 -12.86
N VAL A 195 -6.63 -7.36 -12.87
CA VAL A 195 -6.78 -8.76 -12.42
C VAL A 195 -6.00 -9.71 -13.34
N ALA A 196 -6.05 -9.52 -14.66
CA ALA A 196 -5.28 -10.34 -15.60
C ALA A 196 -3.76 -10.22 -15.37
N ASN A 197 -3.25 -9.01 -15.13
CA ASN A 197 -1.84 -8.80 -14.80
C ASN A 197 -1.44 -9.46 -13.48
N ARG A 198 -2.29 -9.35 -12.44
CA ARG A 198 -2.07 -10.05 -11.16
C ARG A 198 -2.02 -11.56 -11.34
N MET A 199 -2.94 -12.13 -12.12
CA MET A 199 -2.96 -13.56 -12.45
C MET A 199 -1.68 -13.98 -13.17
N ASN A 200 -1.23 -13.21 -14.16
CA ASN A 200 0.04 -13.47 -14.86
C ASN A 200 1.23 -13.50 -13.91
N TRP A 201 1.33 -12.52 -13.01
CA TRP A 201 2.39 -12.48 -12.00
C TRP A 201 2.34 -13.69 -11.05
N GLN A 202 1.15 -14.06 -10.56
CA GLN A 202 0.98 -15.21 -9.68
C GLN A 202 1.35 -16.54 -10.36
N MET A 203 0.99 -16.72 -11.63
CA MET A 203 1.38 -17.91 -12.40
C MET A 203 2.89 -18.01 -12.54
N GLN A 204 3.57 -16.91 -12.87
CA GLN A 204 5.03 -16.88 -12.99
C GLN A 204 5.73 -17.12 -11.65
N LEU A 205 5.18 -16.60 -10.55
CA LEU A 205 5.70 -16.89 -9.21
C LEU A 205 5.51 -18.37 -8.86
N SER A 206 4.33 -18.95 -9.10
CA SER A 206 4.10 -20.39 -8.90
C SER A 206 5.11 -21.22 -9.68
N GLU A 207 5.30 -20.93 -10.96
CA GLU A 207 6.27 -21.65 -11.81
C GLU A 207 7.72 -21.50 -11.29
N ALA A 208 8.10 -20.29 -10.85
CA ALA A 208 9.43 -20.07 -10.28
C ALA A 208 9.65 -20.87 -9.01
N VAL A 209 8.65 -20.95 -8.13
CA VAL A 209 8.72 -21.66 -6.85
C VAL A 209 8.62 -23.19 -7.04
N GLU A 210 7.87 -23.67 -8.02
CA GLU A 210 7.91 -25.08 -8.44
C GLU A 210 9.33 -25.48 -8.86
N GLN A 211 10.04 -24.59 -9.54
CA GLN A 211 11.40 -24.82 -10.01
C GLN A 211 12.48 -24.20 -9.09
N ARG A 212 12.19 -24.02 -7.80
CA ARG A 212 13.03 -23.32 -6.82
C ARG A 212 14.46 -23.85 -6.62
N GLN A 213 14.73 -25.07 -7.09
CA GLN A 213 16.05 -25.70 -7.03
C GLN A 213 16.93 -25.39 -8.25
N ARG A 214 16.41 -24.70 -9.28
CA ARG A 214 17.22 -24.27 -10.42
C ARG A 214 18.24 -23.21 -10.01
N ALA A 215 19.37 -23.18 -10.73
CA ALA A 215 20.43 -22.21 -10.51
C ALA A 215 19.99 -20.76 -10.74
N ASP A 216 19.04 -20.54 -11.64
CA ASP A 216 18.49 -19.22 -12.01
C ASP A 216 17.32 -18.77 -11.10
N PHE A 217 16.97 -19.54 -10.07
CA PHE A 217 15.85 -19.21 -9.18
C PHE A 217 15.95 -17.81 -8.54
N PRO A 218 17.08 -17.38 -7.96
CA PRO A 218 17.20 -16.04 -7.38
C PRO A 218 16.89 -14.94 -8.39
N GLN A 219 17.40 -15.05 -9.61
CA GLN A 219 17.20 -14.07 -10.68
C GLN A 219 15.73 -13.98 -11.11
N ARG A 220 15.01 -15.11 -11.12
CA ARG A 220 13.57 -15.13 -11.40
C ARG A 220 12.77 -14.41 -10.30
N ILE A 221 13.11 -14.62 -9.04
CA ILE A 221 12.46 -13.92 -7.91
C ILE A 221 12.82 -12.43 -7.92
N GLU A 222 14.07 -12.07 -8.25
CA GLU A 222 14.48 -10.69 -8.46
C GLU A 222 13.64 -10.01 -9.53
N GLN A 223 13.44 -10.64 -10.70
CA GLN A 223 12.56 -10.10 -11.74
C GLN A 223 11.12 -9.92 -11.23
N LEU A 224 10.57 -10.93 -10.54
CA LEU A 224 9.20 -10.89 -10.01
C LEU A 224 8.98 -9.84 -8.90
N LEU A 225 10.02 -9.45 -8.15
CA LEU A 225 9.88 -8.52 -7.03
C LEU A 225 10.42 -7.11 -7.33
N GLN A 226 11.39 -6.98 -8.21
CA GLN A 226 12.11 -5.74 -8.48
C GLN A 226 11.84 -5.16 -9.86
N ASP A 227 11.55 -6.00 -10.85
CA ASP A 227 11.33 -5.62 -12.25
C ASP A 227 9.97 -6.15 -12.75
N GLN A 228 8.92 -5.87 -11.97
CA GLN A 228 7.57 -6.35 -12.25
C GLN A 228 7.00 -5.81 -13.56
N ASP A 229 7.44 -4.62 -13.97
CA ASP A 229 6.99 -4.00 -15.20
C ASP A 229 7.58 -4.67 -16.44
N SER A 230 8.73 -5.35 -16.36
CA SER A 230 9.18 -6.24 -17.45
C SER A 230 8.17 -7.35 -17.77
N LEU A 231 7.32 -7.72 -16.81
CA LEU A 231 6.33 -8.80 -16.94
C LEU A 231 4.97 -8.32 -17.46
N TRP A 232 4.79 -7.02 -17.67
CA TRP A 232 3.52 -6.46 -18.11
C TRP A 232 3.29 -6.70 -19.59
N THR A 233 2.05 -7.07 -19.95
CA THR A 233 1.61 -7.03 -21.34
C THR A 233 1.59 -5.59 -21.85
N THR A 234 1.73 -5.41 -23.17
CA THR A 234 1.62 -4.08 -23.79
C THR A 234 0.30 -3.40 -23.46
N GLU A 235 -0.81 -4.15 -23.45
CA GLU A 235 -2.15 -3.66 -23.10
C GLU A 235 -2.19 -3.15 -21.64
N TYR A 236 -1.64 -3.92 -20.69
CA TYR A 236 -1.63 -3.51 -19.28
C TYR A 236 -0.71 -2.31 -19.05
N ARG A 237 0.47 -2.26 -19.68
CA ARG A 237 1.39 -1.10 -19.58
C ARG A 237 0.69 0.19 -20.01
N GLN A 238 0.05 0.19 -21.18
CA GLN A 238 -0.70 1.35 -21.68
C GLN A 238 -1.87 1.73 -20.76
N ALA A 239 -2.58 0.74 -20.21
CA ALA A 239 -3.65 1.01 -19.26
C ALA A 239 -3.14 1.58 -17.93
N HIS A 240 -2.01 1.08 -17.42
CA HIS A 240 -1.36 1.60 -16.22
C HIS A 240 -0.91 3.05 -16.41
N GLU A 241 -0.23 3.37 -17.51
CA GLU A 241 0.23 4.72 -17.84
C GLU A 241 -0.94 5.72 -17.95
N ARG A 242 -2.02 5.33 -18.66
CA ARG A 242 -3.25 6.14 -18.74
C ARG A 242 -3.87 6.35 -17.36
N ALA A 243 -3.95 5.30 -16.54
CA ALA A 243 -4.53 5.40 -15.21
C ALA A 243 -3.73 6.29 -14.25
N GLU A 244 -2.41 6.20 -14.32
CA GLU A 244 -1.49 7.07 -13.60
C GLU A 244 -1.69 8.53 -14.00
N GLN A 245 -1.69 8.83 -15.30
CA GLN A 245 -1.92 10.19 -15.80
C GLN A 245 -3.29 10.74 -15.41
N ALA A 246 -4.36 9.94 -15.57
CA ALA A 246 -5.71 10.33 -15.18
C ALA A 246 -5.82 10.62 -13.69
N THR A 247 -5.14 9.82 -12.85
CA THR A 247 -5.14 10.02 -11.39
C THR A 247 -4.37 11.29 -11.00
N ARG A 248 -3.20 11.56 -11.59
CA ARG A 248 -2.49 12.83 -11.33
C ARG A 248 -3.32 14.04 -11.77
N SER A 249 -3.93 13.96 -12.94
CA SER A 249 -4.81 15.02 -13.47
C SER A 249 -6.00 15.28 -12.54
N LEU A 250 -6.62 14.21 -11.99
CA LEU A 250 -7.67 14.33 -10.99
C LEU A 250 -7.15 15.07 -9.74
N LEU A 251 -6.01 14.66 -9.18
CA LEU A 251 -5.46 15.28 -7.96
C LEU A 251 -5.15 16.78 -8.16
N VAL A 252 -4.54 17.14 -9.29
CA VAL A 252 -4.27 18.54 -9.64
C VAL A 252 -5.57 19.35 -9.72
N ALA A 253 -6.58 18.83 -10.43
CA ALA A 253 -7.86 19.52 -10.58
C ALA A 253 -8.60 19.67 -9.23
N LEU A 254 -8.61 18.62 -8.39
CA LEU A 254 -9.24 18.67 -7.07
C LEU A 254 -8.55 19.69 -6.15
N MET A 255 -7.22 19.78 -6.20
CA MET A 255 -6.47 20.76 -5.39
C MET A 255 -6.63 22.19 -5.90
N ALA A 256 -6.75 22.39 -7.21
CA ALA A 256 -7.10 23.69 -7.78
C ALA A 256 -8.50 24.16 -7.30
N GLU A 257 -9.48 23.25 -7.26
CA GLU A 257 -10.85 23.53 -6.79
C GLU A 257 -11.01 23.53 -5.27
N SER A 258 -9.99 23.13 -4.51
CA SER A 258 -10.10 23.04 -3.06
C SER A 258 -10.29 24.41 -2.41
N ASN A 259 -11.03 24.45 -1.30
CA ASN A 259 -11.20 25.66 -0.48
C ASN A 259 -10.16 25.71 0.67
N ALA A 260 -10.19 26.77 1.48
CA ALA A 260 -9.25 26.94 2.60
C ALA A 260 -9.38 25.80 3.63
N ASP A 261 -10.60 25.43 4.01
CA ASP A 261 -10.86 24.36 4.98
C ASP A 261 -10.33 23.00 4.52
N GLN A 262 -10.54 22.65 3.25
CA GLN A 262 -10.04 21.41 2.65
C GLN A 262 -8.50 21.38 2.66
N ARG A 263 -7.84 22.50 2.35
CA ARG A 263 -6.37 22.60 2.40
C ARG A 263 -5.85 22.49 3.82
N THR A 264 -6.42 23.23 4.78
CA THR A 264 -6.05 23.13 6.19
C THR A 264 -6.21 21.71 6.73
N ARG A 265 -7.30 21.03 6.34
CA ARG A 265 -7.52 19.64 6.73
C ARG A 265 -6.51 18.68 6.12
N LEU A 266 -6.17 18.85 4.85
CA LEU A 266 -5.12 18.06 4.19
C LEU A 266 -3.78 18.24 4.89
N LEU A 267 -3.39 19.49 5.18
CA LEU A 267 -2.15 19.81 5.90
C LEU A 267 -2.13 19.18 7.29
N LYS A 268 -3.23 19.30 8.04
CA LYS A 268 -3.38 18.64 9.34
C LYS A 268 -3.23 17.11 9.22
N LYS A 269 -3.80 16.48 8.20
CA LYS A 269 -3.70 15.02 7.98
C LYS A 269 -2.28 14.58 7.65
N ILE A 270 -1.55 15.39 6.88
CA ILE A 270 -0.13 15.14 6.58
C ILE A 270 0.71 15.28 7.86
N ASP A 271 0.49 16.34 8.63
CA ASP A 271 1.18 16.58 9.91
C ASP A 271 0.90 15.46 10.95
N GLU A 272 -0.37 15.05 11.11
CA GLU A 272 -0.73 13.89 11.96
C GLU A 272 0.06 12.63 11.55
N MET A 273 0.17 12.35 10.25
CA MET A 273 0.96 11.21 9.74
C MET A 273 2.46 11.36 10.02
N ARG A 274 3.02 12.56 9.82
CA ARG A 274 4.43 12.84 10.14
C ARG A 274 4.72 12.64 11.63
N GLN A 275 3.82 13.13 12.50
CA GLN A 275 3.95 12.98 13.95
C GLN A 275 3.86 11.51 14.37
N ASP A 276 2.94 10.73 13.80
CA ASP A 276 2.83 9.31 14.11
C ASP A 276 4.10 8.53 13.77
N PHE A 277 4.70 8.82 12.62
CA PHE A 277 5.94 8.18 12.18
C PHE A 277 7.15 8.66 12.99
N SER A 278 7.27 9.96 13.28
CA SER A 278 8.37 10.47 14.11
C SER A 278 8.31 9.98 15.56
N GLN A 279 7.14 9.58 16.04
CA GLN A 279 6.94 9.01 17.36
C GLN A 279 7.12 7.48 17.44
N LEU A 280 7.53 6.82 16.34
CA LEU A 280 7.85 5.40 16.36
C LEU A 280 9.10 5.14 17.22
N LYS A 281 9.00 4.16 18.12
CA LYS A 281 10.07 3.84 19.08
C LYS A 281 11.39 3.49 18.38
N CYS A 282 11.32 2.72 17.29
CA CYS A 282 12.51 2.30 16.54
C CYS A 282 13.29 3.50 15.95
N LEU A 283 12.60 4.58 15.58
CA LEU A 283 13.24 5.79 15.07
C LEU A 283 13.89 6.58 16.20
N LYS A 284 13.19 6.74 17.33
CA LYS A 284 13.73 7.41 18.53
C LYS A 284 14.97 6.72 19.09
N THR A 285 15.00 5.39 19.10
CA THR A 285 16.16 4.63 19.54
C THR A 285 17.35 4.79 18.60
N ALA A 286 17.12 4.90 17.29
CA ALA A 286 18.19 5.08 16.30
C ALA A 286 18.76 6.50 16.25
N GLN A 287 18.00 7.51 16.67
CA GLN A 287 18.43 8.91 16.72
C GLN A 287 19.04 9.34 18.08
N GLY A 288 18.83 8.53 19.12
CA GLY A 288 19.26 8.82 20.50
C GLY A 288 20.44 7.99 21.00
N GLY A 289 21.08 7.21 20.12
CA GLY A 289 22.34 6.49 20.38
C GLY A 289 23.42 6.97 19.43
#